data_AF-A0A2L0ESV0-F1
#
_entry.id   AF-A0A2L0ESV0-F1
#
_cell.length_a   1.000
_cell.length_b   1.000
_cell.length_c   1.000
_cell.angle_alpha   90.00
_cell.angle_beta   90.00
_cell.angle_gamma   90.00
#
_symmetry.space_group_name_H-M   'P 1'
#
loop_
_entity.id
_entity.type
_entity.pdbx_description
1 polymer ?
#
loop_
_entity_poly.entity_id
_entity_poly.type
_entity_poly.pdbx_seq_one_letter_code
_entity_poly.pdbx_strand_id
1 'polypeptide(L)'
;MNFRLTYALGALLSCGVAGCLAADEASVDLDSTSGALSTVRIEAEDQSWSISSGDRIEDNADNVKLRANQSGDTFSFSTSVASGKYKIVLRHAKRNVYGKYELRVKGSSVKSFDAYASSTGDSWTTTSLGEKTLSGNVEFTLKVKGKSSSASGYDLKVDYIELVPVGGGDSGDDDTGSGDSGSGDSGGGDSGGGDSGGTTTAGDGGVVSATIVVRSGETFDGGGKRFIADRNTLGDGSQKEGQKPVFKLEDGAKLKNVVLGAPAADGIHTYGDVTLENIVWEDIGEDAMTIKESGTVVLNGGSAKDGEDKVFQINAASTFKVSNFKAQNAGKFIRQNGGTGFKVDVVIDQCDISKMKESIFRTDSSSSTVKMTNTRYSDIGDELFLGVRSSNITTSNNTEY
;
A
#
# COMPACT_ATOMS: atom_id res chain seq x y z
N MET A 1 44.93 -28.52 26.47
CA MET A 1 43.97 -29.62 26.26
C MET A 1 43.56 -29.59 24.80
N ASN A 2 44.07 -30.54 24.02
CA ASN A 2 43.72 -30.75 22.61
C ASN A 2 42.38 -31.48 22.53
N PHE A 3 41.52 -31.12 21.59
CA PHE A 3 40.75 -32.10 20.84
C PHE A 3 40.59 -31.66 19.38
N ARG A 4 41.22 -32.43 18.50
CA ARG A 4 41.01 -32.47 17.05
C ARG A 4 39.74 -33.26 16.77
N LEU A 5 38.99 -32.89 15.74
CA LEU A 5 38.10 -33.81 15.05
C LEU A 5 38.33 -33.69 13.54
N THR A 6 38.74 -34.80 12.94
CA THR A 6 38.91 -35.03 11.50
C THR A 6 38.29 -36.40 11.25
N TYR A 7 37.43 -36.54 10.25
CA TYR A 7 37.03 -37.77 9.51
C TYR A 7 35.77 -37.39 8.69
N ALA A 8 35.50 -37.85 7.48
CA ALA A 8 36.21 -38.72 6.54
C ALA A 8 35.62 -38.46 5.15
N LEU A 9 36.48 -38.51 4.12
CA LEU A 9 36.09 -38.61 2.72
C LEU A 9 35.70 -40.08 2.45
N GLY A 10 34.54 -40.30 1.83
CA GLY A 10 34.11 -41.61 1.33
C GLY A 10 33.68 -41.49 -0.13
N ALA A 11 34.45 -42.09 -1.03
CA ALA A 11 34.15 -42.27 -2.45
C ALA A 11 33.83 -43.76 -2.73
N LEU A 12 33.32 -44.03 -3.94
CA LEU A 12 32.90 -45.30 -4.58
C LEU A 12 31.38 -45.61 -4.46
N LEU A 13 30.65 -46.08 -5.48
CA LEU A 13 30.94 -46.46 -6.87
C LEU A 13 29.60 -46.50 -7.64
N SER A 14 29.68 -46.30 -8.95
CA SER A 14 28.62 -46.34 -9.96
C SER A 14 27.82 -47.64 -10.05
N CYS A 15 26.51 -47.52 -10.34
CA CYS A 15 25.78 -48.44 -11.21
C CYS A 15 24.90 -47.61 -12.15
N GLY A 16 25.18 -47.70 -13.45
CA GLY A 16 24.46 -47.00 -14.49
C GLY A 16 23.09 -47.60 -14.77
N VAL A 17 22.14 -46.73 -15.10
CA VAL A 17 21.00 -47.06 -15.96
C VAL A 17 20.96 -45.98 -17.03
N ALA A 18 21.29 -46.39 -18.25
CA ALA A 18 21.11 -45.58 -19.44
C ALA A 18 19.60 -45.49 -19.72
N GLY A 19 19.03 -44.31 -19.49
CA GLY A 19 17.71 -43.92 -19.95
C GLY A 19 17.86 -42.64 -20.75
N CYS A 20 17.92 -42.77 -22.06
CA CYS A 20 17.83 -41.66 -23.00
C CYS A 20 16.45 -41.00 -22.88
N LEU A 21 16.39 -39.78 -22.35
CA LEU A 21 15.32 -38.82 -22.63
C LEU A 21 15.95 -37.45 -22.75
N ALA A 22 15.51 -36.75 -23.79
CA ALA A 22 16.12 -35.58 -24.36
C ALA A 22 16.15 -34.40 -23.39
N ALA A 23 17.16 -33.56 -23.62
CA ALA A 23 17.31 -32.24 -23.04
C ALA A 23 16.04 -31.39 -23.21
N ASP A 24 15.60 -30.82 -22.11
CA ASP A 24 15.19 -29.42 -22.08
C ASP A 24 15.55 -28.88 -20.69
N GLU A 25 16.86 -28.69 -20.47
CA GLU A 25 17.35 -27.87 -19.36
C GLU A 25 17.02 -26.43 -19.70
N ALA A 26 15.77 -26.04 -19.47
CA ALA A 26 15.43 -24.64 -19.30
C ALA A 26 16.12 -24.17 -18.02
N SER A 27 17.33 -23.64 -18.19
CA SER A 27 17.97 -22.77 -17.20
C SER A 27 17.01 -21.63 -16.93
N VAL A 28 16.26 -21.73 -15.83
CA VAL A 28 15.48 -20.62 -15.32
C VAL A 28 16.50 -19.59 -14.85
N ASP A 29 16.70 -18.56 -15.68
CA ASP A 29 17.38 -17.35 -15.28
C ASP A 29 16.64 -16.77 -14.07
N LEU A 30 17.18 -17.05 -12.89
CA LEU A 30 16.92 -16.31 -11.66
C LEU A 30 17.68 -14.99 -11.76
N ASP A 31 17.27 -14.11 -12.67
CA ASP A 31 17.73 -12.72 -12.65
C ASP A 31 16.61 -11.75 -13.05
N SER A 32 15.97 -11.24 -11.99
CA SER A 32 15.46 -9.88 -11.79
C SER A 32 14.17 -9.96 -10.97
N THR A 33 14.33 -10.32 -9.69
CA THR A 33 13.29 -10.02 -8.70
C THR A 33 13.23 -8.50 -8.54
N SER A 34 12.47 -7.85 -9.42
CA SER A 34 11.91 -6.52 -9.21
C SER A 34 10.96 -6.63 -8.01
N GLY A 35 11.53 -6.57 -6.80
CA GLY A 35 10.74 -6.46 -5.57
C GLY A 35 9.87 -5.21 -5.68
N ALA A 36 8.56 -5.32 -5.44
CA ALA A 36 7.77 -4.12 -5.28
C ALA A 36 8.31 -3.36 -4.09
N LEU A 37 8.65 -2.12 -4.37
CA LEU A 37 9.14 -1.18 -3.38
C LEU A 37 8.10 -1.10 -2.27
N SER A 38 8.55 -1.20 -1.03
CA SER A 38 7.73 -0.88 0.14
C SER A 38 8.02 0.55 0.58
N THR A 39 7.09 1.13 1.35
CA THR A 39 7.38 2.39 2.03
C THR A 39 8.56 2.21 2.97
N VAL A 40 9.60 3.05 2.83
CA VAL A 40 10.79 3.02 3.68
C VAL A 40 10.80 4.27 4.53
N ARG A 41 10.74 4.12 5.85
CA ARG A 41 10.99 5.21 6.79
C ARG A 41 12.47 5.24 7.15
N ILE A 42 13.05 6.43 7.08
CA ILE A 42 14.44 6.73 7.42
C ILE A 42 14.38 7.70 8.60
N GLU A 43 14.54 7.16 9.80
CA GLU A 43 14.57 7.93 11.05
C GLU A 43 15.80 8.85 11.05
N ALA A 44 15.60 10.14 11.30
CA ALA A 44 16.67 11.14 11.16
C ALA A 44 17.75 10.95 12.23
N GLU A 45 17.37 10.53 13.43
CA GLU A 45 18.23 10.28 14.59
C GLU A 45 19.14 9.06 14.41
N ASP A 46 18.75 8.13 13.54
CA ASP A 46 19.56 6.96 13.21
C ASP A 46 20.63 7.27 12.14
N GLN A 47 20.64 8.48 11.58
CA GLN A 47 21.55 8.83 10.48
C GLN A 47 22.82 9.52 10.96
N SER A 48 23.92 9.23 10.26
CA SER A 48 25.18 9.98 10.42
C SER A 48 25.18 11.23 9.54
N TRP A 49 25.00 12.39 10.16
CA TRP A 49 24.91 13.68 9.47
C TRP A 49 26.28 14.32 9.21
N SER A 50 26.49 14.77 7.98
CA SER A 50 27.52 15.73 7.59
C SER A 50 26.94 17.14 7.60
N ILE A 51 27.69 18.09 8.16
CA ILE A 51 27.22 19.47 8.36
C ILE A 51 28.23 20.50 7.87
N SER A 52 27.74 21.71 7.55
CA SER A 52 28.62 22.82 7.16
C SER A 52 29.32 23.42 8.38
N SER A 53 30.36 24.22 8.14
CA SER A 53 31.17 24.79 9.22
C SER A 53 30.35 25.74 10.10
N GLY A 54 30.42 25.54 11.42
CA GLY A 54 29.72 26.36 12.42
C GLY A 54 28.28 25.92 12.69
N ASP A 55 27.82 24.85 12.06
CA ASP A 55 26.53 24.23 12.34
C ASP A 55 26.64 23.20 13.47
N ARG A 56 25.49 22.75 13.97
CA ARG A 56 25.42 21.65 14.94
C ARG A 56 24.19 20.77 14.73
N ILE A 57 24.31 19.53 15.17
CA ILE A 57 23.23 18.55 15.26
C ILE A 57 22.89 18.40 16.74
N GLU A 58 21.59 18.44 17.06
CA GLU A 58 21.06 18.13 18.39
C GLU A 58 19.98 17.04 18.21
N ASP A 59 20.34 15.78 18.44
CA ASP A 59 19.48 14.61 18.32
C ASP A 59 18.94 14.13 19.67
N ASN A 60 17.83 13.40 19.62
CA ASN A 60 17.26 12.62 20.72
C ASN A 60 16.61 11.35 20.15
N ALA A 61 15.99 10.55 21.00
CA ALA A 61 15.40 9.27 20.61
C ALA A 61 14.25 9.36 19.58
N ASP A 62 13.72 10.56 19.31
CA ASP A 62 12.54 10.74 18.45
C ASP A 62 12.74 11.74 17.30
N ASN A 63 13.89 12.43 17.21
CA ASN A 63 14.13 13.47 16.19
C ASN A 63 15.53 14.06 16.24
N VAL A 64 15.86 14.76 15.16
CA VAL A 64 17.06 15.60 15.02
C VAL A 64 16.70 17.07 14.84
N LYS A 65 17.36 17.93 15.60
CA LYS A 65 17.37 19.38 15.39
C LYS A 65 18.66 19.82 14.71
N LEU A 66 18.50 20.30 13.47
CA LEU A 66 19.52 20.91 12.63
C LEU A 66 19.64 22.39 13.00
N ARG A 67 20.84 22.82 13.36
CA ARG A 67 21.09 24.19 13.85
C ARG A 67 22.02 24.90 12.89
N ALA A 68 21.42 25.52 11.87
CA ALA A 68 22.11 26.32 10.88
C ALA A 68 22.41 27.72 11.40
N ASN A 69 23.50 28.33 10.92
CA ASN A 69 23.86 29.69 11.28
C ASN A 69 23.70 30.70 10.14
N GLN A 70 23.59 30.25 8.89
CA GLN A 70 23.46 31.11 7.72
C GLN A 70 22.69 30.44 6.56
N SER A 71 22.41 31.24 5.52
CA SER A 71 21.86 30.70 4.27
C SER A 71 22.95 29.97 3.48
N GLY A 72 22.59 28.87 2.84
CA GLY A 72 23.51 28.04 2.07
C GLY A 72 24.10 26.86 2.84
N ASP A 73 23.98 26.85 4.17
CA ASP A 73 24.37 25.71 5.01
C ASP A 73 23.65 24.43 4.59
N THR A 74 24.32 23.30 4.79
CA THR A 74 23.85 21.98 4.37
C THR A 74 23.97 20.96 5.49
N PHE A 75 22.96 20.11 5.57
CA PHE A 75 22.89 18.95 6.44
C PHE A 75 22.60 17.74 5.54
N SER A 76 23.51 16.78 5.52
CA SER A 76 23.46 15.67 4.57
C SER A 76 23.67 14.34 5.26
N PHE A 77 22.97 13.31 4.81
CA PHE A 77 23.27 11.93 5.16
C PHE A 77 23.07 11.05 3.93
N SER A 78 23.64 9.85 3.94
CA SER A 78 23.45 8.86 2.89
C SER A 78 22.88 7.58 3.47
N THR A 79 21.96 6.94 2.74
CA THR A 79 21.42 5.62 3.10
C THR A 79 21.15 4.78 1.85
N SER A 80 21.11 3.47 2.03
CA SER A 80 20.81 2.53 0.94
C SER A 80 19.32 2.53 0.64
N VAL A 81 18.96 2.74 -0.63
CA VAL A 81 17.58 2.76 -1.12
C VAL A 81 17.45 1.74 -2.25
N ALA A 82 16.42 0.90 -2.18
CA ALA A 82 16.11 -0.02 -3.26
C ALA A 82 15.81 0.74 -4.56
N SER A 83 16.08 0.13 -5.71
CA SER A 83 15.88 0.79 -7.00
C SER A 83 14.41 1.04 -7.27
N GLY A 84 14.00 2.28 -7.50
CA GLY A 84 12.59 2.57 -7.69
C GLY A 84 12.19 4.04 -7.71
N LYS A 85 10.98 4.33 -8.15
CA LYS A 85 10.38 5.67 -8.07
C LYS A 85 9.69 5.85 -6.71
N TYR A 86 10.05 6.90 -6.01
CA TYR A 86 9.52 7.22 -4.69
C TYR A 86 9.04 8.65 -4.60
N LYS A 87 7.86 8.86 -4.01
CA LYS A 87 7.42 10.12 -3.41
C LYS A 87 8.16 10.26 -2.08
N ILE A 88 8.90 11.36 -1.95
CA ILE A 88 9.67 11.69 -0.75
C ILE A 88 8.79 12.54 0.16
N VAL A 89 8.57 12.05 1.38
CA VAL A 89 7.79 12.72 2.42
C VAL A 89 8.72 13.08 3.58
N LEU A 90 8.67 14.32 4.04
CA LEU A 90 9.43 14.79 5.19
C LEU A 90 8.50 15.05 6.36
N ARG A 91 8.77 14.42 7.50
CA ARG A 91 8.15 14.76 8.79
C ARG A 91 9.05 15.77 9.50
N HIS A 92 8.54 16.97 9.73
CA HIS A 92 9.30 18.05 10.35
C HIS A 92 8.44 18.94 11.23
N ALA A 93 9.06 19.63 12.19
CA ALA A 93 8.36 20.60 13.00
C ALA A 93 8.31 21.97 12.31
N LYS A 94 7.29 22.75 12.67
CA LYS A 94 7.17 24.17 12.38
C LYS A 94 7.26 24.99 13.66
N ARG A 95 8.02 26.10 13.61
CA ARG A 95 8.27 26.99 14.76
C ARG A 95 8.83 28.34 14.31
N ASN A 96 8.79 29.33 15.19
CA ASN A 96 9.25 30.69 14.91
C ASN A 96 10.77 30.85 14.69
N VAL A 97 11.56 29.84 15.05
CA VAL A 97 13.02 29.83 14.84
C VAL A 97 13.44 29.05 13.59
N TYR A 98 12.49 28.40 12.89
CA TYR A 98 12.82 27.51 11.78
C TYR A 98 12.90 28.23 10.42
N GLY A 99 13.87 27.78 9.63
CA GLY A 99 14.22 28.35 8.33
C GLY A 99 13.43 27.80 7.14
N LYS A 100 13.81 28.30 5.96
CA LYS A 100 13.39 27.78 4.66
C LYS A 100 14.48 26.85 4.15
N TYR A 101 14.07 25.68 3.70
CA TYR A 101 14.98 24.62 3.26
C TYR A 101 14.62 24.14 1.86
N GLU A 102 15.61 23.57 1.19
CA GLU A 102 15.48 22.81 -0.05
C GLU A 102 15.96 21.40 0.21
N LEU A 103 15.13 20.40 -0.12
CA LEU A 103 15.62 19.04 -0.25
C LEU A 103 16.35 18.90 -1.58
N ARG A 104 17.56 18.38 -1.52
CA ARG A 104 18.34 17.92 -2.66
C ARG A 104 18.60 16.43 -2.50
N VAL A 105 18.56 15.68 -3.60
CA VAL A 105 18.85 14.25 -3.62
C VAL A 105 19.89 13.98 -4.68
N LYS A 106 21.00 13.31 -4.30
CA LYS A 106 22.19 13.13 -5.15
C LYS A 106 22.64 14.46 -5.78
N GLY A 107 22.63 15.54 -5.00
CA GLY A 107 23.00 16.89 -5.44
C GLY A 107 21.92 17.67 -6.21
N SER A 108 20.89 17.01 -6.76
CA SER A 108 19.82 17.65 -7.55
C SER A 108 18.69 18.19 -6.67
N SER A 109 18.17 19.39 -6.99
CA SER A 109 17.04 19.97 -6.25
C SER A 109 15.76 19.15 -6.45
N VAL A 110 15.01 18.96 -5.37
CA VAL A 110 13.68 18.32 -5.39
C VAL A 110 12.61 19.37 -5.15
N LYS A 111 12.59 19.99 -3.96
CA LYS A 111 11.60 21.02 -3.61
C LYS A 111 12.04 21.85 -2.41
N SER A 112 11.63 23.11 -2.39
CA SER A 112 11.77 24.00 -1.24
C SER A 112 10.53 23.98 -0.35
N PHE A 113 10.72 24.12 0.96
CA PHE A 113 9.66 24.21 1.96
C PHE A 113 10.01 25.23 3.05
N ASP A 114 8.97 25.74 3.73
CA ASP A 114 9.10 26.71 4.82
C ASP A 114 8.64 26.09 6.14
N ALA A 115 9.59 25.91 7.07
CA ALA A 115 9.31 25.38 8.40
C ALA A 115 8.90 26.47 9.40
N TYR A 116 8.73 27.73 8.97
CA TYR A 116 8.27 28.78 9.86
C TYR A 116 6.80 28.61 10.29
N ALA A 117 6.55 28.82 11.59
CA ALA A 117 5.25 29.14 12.17
C ALA A 117 5.43 30.20 13.26
N SER A 118 4.42 31.00 13.59
CA SER A 118 4.55 32.05 14.63
C SER A 118 4.70 31.51 16.06
N SER A 119 4.40 30.22 16.28
CA SER A 119 4.46 29.57 17.59
C SER A 119 5.88 29.44 18.13
N THR A 120 6.01 29.52 19.46
CA THR A 120 7.24 29.21 20.21
C THR A 120 7.37 27.73 20.56
N GLY A 121 6.35 26.91 20.28
CA GLY A 121 6.39 25.45 20.42
C GLY A 121 6.52 24.76 19.06
N ASP A 122 7.04 23.53 19.06
CA ASP A 122 7.10 22.70 17.86
C ASP A 122 5.68 22.23 17.48
N SER A 123 5.27 22.51 16.25
CA SER A 123 4.07 21.93 15.65
C SER A 123 4.48 21.01 14.51
N TRP A 124 4.26 19.71 14.68
CA TRP A 124 4.73 18.72 13.72
C TRP A 124 3.83 18.61 12.50
N THR A 125 4.41 18.68 11.30
CA THR A 125 3.72 18.48 10.01
C THR A 125 4.44 17.45 9.13
N THR A 126 3.76 16.92 8.12
CA THR A 126 4.36 16.14 7.02
C THR A 126 4.27 16.95 5.73
N THR A 127 5.33 16.94 4.93
CA THR A 127 5.39 17.64 3.66
C THR A 127 5.81 16.68 2.56
N SER A 128 4.98 16.54 1.52
CA SER A 128 5.37 15.86 0.27
C SER A 128 6.32 16.75 -0.52
N LEU A 129 7.55 16.28 -0.68
CA LEU A 129 8.63 17.01 -1.32
C LEU A 129 8.72 16.72 -2.83
N GLY A 130 8.11 15.65 -3.32
CA GLY A 130 8.07 15.31 -4.75
C GLY A 130 8.53 13.89 -5.01
N GLU A 131 8.56 13.50 -6.28
CA GLU A 131 8.92 12.15 -6.69
C GLU A 131 10.34 12.12 -7.28
N LYS A 132 11.09 11.07 -7.00
CA LYS A 132 12.40 10.78 -7.60
C LYS A 132 12.59 9.29 -7.82
N THR A 133 13.27 8.95 -8.91
CA THR A 133 13.85 7.61 -9.11
C THR A 133 15.13 7.53 -8.32
N LEU A 134 15.18 6.60 -7.36
CA LEU A 134 16.24 6.41 -6.39
C LEU A 134 16.78 4.99 -6.53
N SER A 135 18.07 4.80 -6.25
CA SER A 135 18.70 3.48 -6.27
C SER A 135 20.07 3.55 -5.59
N GLY A 136 20.46 2.45 -4.94
CA GLY A 136 21.76 2.27 -4.31
C GLY A 136 21.95 3.21 -3.10
N ASN A 137 23.18 3.67 -2.89
CA ASN A 137 23.46 4.65 -1.86
C ASN A 137 23.00 6.05 -2.31
N VAL A 138 22.03 6.63 -1.58
CA VAL A 138 21.39 7.90 -1.92
C VAL A 138 21.73 8.94 -0.86
N GLU A 139 22.32 10.06 -1.28
CA GLU A 139 22.51 11.22 -0.41
C GLU A 139 21.26 12.10 -0.40
N PHE A 140 20.75 12.37 0.80
CA PHE A 140 19.73 13.39 1.06
C PHE A 140 20.39 14.60 1.71
N THR A 141 20.19 15.78 1.11
CA THR A 141 20.77 17.03 1.58
C THR A 141 19.67 18.07 1.83
N LEU A 142 19.56 18.53 3.07
CA LEU A 142 18.72 19.66 3.46
C LEU A 142 19.55 20.93 3.43
N LYS A 143 19.32 21.77 2.41
CA LYS A 143 20.04 23.03 2.21
C LYS A 143 19.21 24.22 2.68
N VAL A 144 19.80 25.07 3.51
CA VAL A 144 19.19 26.32 3.96
C VAL A 144 19.07 27.28 2.77
N LYS A 145 17.84 27.71 2.46
CA LYS A 145 17.55 28.72 1.43
C LYS A 145 17.40 30.12 2.01
N GLY A 146 17.31 30.20 3.33
CA GLY A 146 17.15 31.43 4.09
C GLY A 146 16.17 31.20 5.23
N LYS A 147 15.49 32.26 5.65
CA LYS A 147 14.45 32.20 6.66
C LYS A 147 13.29 33.10 6.26
N SER A 148 12.10 32.80 6.76
CA SER A 148 10.99 33.75 6.67
C SER A 148 11.35 35.06 7.40
N SER A 149 10.82 36.19 6.94
CA SER A 149 11.18 37.51 7.49
C SER A 149 10.92 37.60 8.99
N SER A 150 9.87 36.94 9.47
CA SER A 150 9.48 36.84 10.88
C SER A 150 10.22 35.75 11.66
N ALA A 151 11.01 34.90 11.01
CA ALA A 151 11.73 33.83 11.68
C ALA A 151 12.97 34.37 12.42
N SER A 152 13.21 33.88 13.63
CA SER A 152 14.36 34.30 14.45
C SER A 152 15.66 33.55 14.14
N GLY A 153 15.60 32.46 13.36
CA GLY A 153 16.77 31.64 13.04
C GLY A 153 16.59 30.84 11.75
N TYR A 154 17.54 29.94 11.53
CA TYR A 154 17.60 29.05 10.37
C TYR A 154 17.38 27.59 10.75
N ASP A 155 17.13 27.28 12.03
CA ASP A 155 17.03 25.91 12.54
C ASP A 155 16.00 25.07 11.75
N LEU A 156 16.07 23.75 11.86
CA LEU A 156 15.03 22.83 11.43
C LEU A 156 14.99 21.66 12.39
N LYS A 157 13.81 21.10 12.64
CA LYS A 157 13.70 19.85 13.37
C LYS A 157 12.98 18.82 12.51
N VAL A 158 13.61 17.66 12.35
CA VAL A 158 13.21 16.56 11.47
C VAL A 158 13.02 15.32 12.32
N ASP A 159 11.95 14.60 12.07
CA ASP A 159 11.64 13.30 12.67
C ASP A 159 12.15 12.23 11.68
N TYR A 160 11.53 12.12 10.51
CA TYR A 160 11.97 11.19 9.47
C TYR A 160 11.83 11.72 8.04
N ILE A 161 12.57 11.09 7.14
CA ILE A 161 12.26 11.07 5.70
C ILE A 161 11.59 9.72 5.41
N GLU A 162 10.51 9.74 4.66
CA GLU A 162 9.86 8.53 4.20
C GLU A 162 9.80 8.49 2.68
N LEU A 163 10.19 7.34 2.12
CA LEU A 163 10.14 7.05 0.71
C LEU A 163 8.91 6.21 0.46
N VAL A 164 7.87 6.81 -0.12
CA VAL A 164 6.64 6.12 -0.51
C VAL A 164 6.77 5.70 -1.97
N PRO A 165 6.79 4.41 -2.29
CA PRO A 165 6.75 3.91 -3.65
C PRO A 165 5.67 4.61 -4.48
N VAL A 166 6.06 5.10 -5.65
CA VAL A 166 5.12 5.55 -6.66
C VAL A 166 5.13 4.51 -7.76
N GLY A 167 3.94 4.02 -8.13
CA GLY A 167 3.81 3.08 -9.23
C GLY A 167 4.26 3.72 -10.54
N GLY A 168 5.54 3.60 -10.91
CA GLY A 168 6.10 4.06 -12.19
C GLY A 168 7.47 3.43 -12.39
N GLY A 169 7.62 2.71 -13.50
CA GLY A 169 8.81 1.93 -13.83
C GLY A 169 10.03 2.79 -14.10
N ASP A 170 11.14 2.06 -14.12
CA ASP A 170 12.38 2.44 -14.77
C ASP A 170 12.09 3.11 -16.12
N SER A 171 12.40 4.39 -16.18
CA SER A 171 12.59 5.13 -17.41
C SER A 171 13.65 6.13 -17.03
N GLY A 172 14.90 5.79 -17.38
CA GLY A 172 15.99 6.75 -17.35
C GLY A 172 15.53 7.96 -18.14
N ASP A 173 15.45 9.10 -17.47
CA ASP A 173 15.39 10.37 -18.15
C ASP A 173 16.43 11.27 -17.49
N ASP A 174 17.58 11.28 -18.15
CA ASP A 174 18.60 12.28 -17.99
C ASP A 174 17.98 13.64 -18.29
N ASP A 175 18.16 14.53 -17.33
CA ASP A 175 17.85 15.95 -17.43
C ASP A 175 18.64 16.58 -18.60
N THR A 176 17.98 16.73 -19.76
CA THR A 176 18.39 17.73 -20.76
C THR A 176 17.16 18.44 -21.31
N GLY A 177 16.97 19.69 -20.89
CA GLY A 177 15.90 20.54 -21.38
C GLY A 177 16.11 21.03 -22.81
N SER A 178 14.99 21.30 -23.51
CA SER A 178 14.71 22.54 -24.27
C SER A 178 13.48 22.38 -25.16
N GLY A 179 12.64 23.43 -25.22
CA GLY A 179 11.98 23.84 -26.48
C GLY A 179 10.52 23.45 -26.72
N ASP A 180 9.61 24.29 -26.23
CA ASP A 180 8.45 24.89 -26.91
C ASP A 180 8.02 24.37 -28.31
N SER A 181 6.72 24.01 -28.46
CA SER A 181 5.76 24.59 -29.43
C SER A 181 4.61 23.63 -29.81
N GLY A 182 3.37 24.05 -29.57
CA GLY A 182 2.39 24.18 -30.65
C GLY A 182 1.40 23.04 -30.98
N SER A 183 0.13 23.31 -30.65
CA SER A 183 -1.07 23.12 -31.49
C SER A 183 -1.74 21.74 -31.58
N GLY A 184 -3.08 21.77 -31.46
CA GLY A 184 -3.95 20.60 -31.37
C GLY A 184 -4.78 20.32 -32.61
N ASP A 185 -5.73 19.39 -32.49
CA ASP A 185 -6.94 19.29 -33.31
C ASP A 185 -7.96 18.31 -32.68
N SER A 186 -9.21 18.47 -33.09
CA SER A 186 -10.46 18.00 -32.49
C SER A 186 -11.15 16.88 -33.29
N GLY A 187 -12.11 16.20 -32.63
CA GLY A 187 -13.20 15.43 -33.25
C GLY A 187 -13.02 13.91 -33.17
N GLY A 188 -14.00 13.07 -32.88
CA GLY A 188 -15.44 13.22 -32.67
C GLY A 188 -16.14 11.92 -33.12
N GLY A 189 -17.04 11.37 -32.28
CA GLY A 189 -18.21 10.58 -32.73
C GLY A 189 -18.13 9.04 -32.80
N ASP A 190 -18.85 8.43 -31.84
CA ASP A 190 -19.98 7.49 -32.03
C ASP A 190 -19.82 5.94 -31.98
N SER A 191 -20.63 5.37 -31.06
CA SER A 191 -21.37 4.10 -30.98
C SER A 191 -20.74 2.71 -31.19
N GLY A 192 -20.94 1.86 -30.17
CA GLY A 192 -20.94 0.39 -30.30
C GLY A 192 -20.91 -0.31 -28.94
N GLY A 193 -22.05 -0.81 -28.46
CA GLY A 193 -22.17 -1.55 -27.21
C GLY A 193 -21.58 -2.96 -27.26
N GLY A 194 -21.16 -3.47 -26.10
CA GLY A 194 -20.74 -4.86 -25.92
C GLY A 194 -19.99 -5.10 -24.61
N ASP A 195 -20.63 -5.85 -23.71
CA ASP A 195 -20.03 -6.78 -22.76
C ASP A 195 -19.06 -6.24 -21.68
N SER A 196 -19.60 -5.93 -20.49
CA SER A 196 -18.82 -5.63 -19.28
C SER A 196 -18.38 -6.93 -18.58
N GLY A 197 -17.60 -7.75 -19.28
CA GLY A 197 -16.74 -8.77 -18.69
C GLY A 197 -15.38 -8.15 -18.40
N GLY A 198 -15.28 -7.33 -17.36
CA GLY A 198 -14.07 -6.60 -16.99
C GLY A 198 -12.93 -7.52 -16.55
N THR A 199 -12.20 -8.08 -17.50
CA THR A 199 -10.89 -8.70 -17.27
C THR A 199 -9.85 -7.67 -17.66
N THR A 200 -9.36 -6.89 -16.70
CA THR A 200 -8.24 -5.98 -16.94
C THR A 200 -6.94 -6.76 -16.87
N THR A 201 -6.22 -6.81 -17.98
CA THR A 201 -4.86 -7.35 -18.05
C THR A 201 -3.93 -6.53 -17.15
N ALA A 202 -3.24 -7.21 -16.23
CA ALA A 202 -2.32 -6.64 -15.25
C ALA A 202 -1.09 -5.98 -15.91
N GLY A 203 -0.70 -4.80 -15.43
CA GLY A 203 0.63 -4.22 -15.67
C GLY A 203 1.63 -4.59 -14.57
N ASP A 204 2.92 -4.35 -14.78
CA ASP A 204 3.98 -4.74 -13.82
C ASP A 204 3.85 -3.98 -12.49
N GLY A 205 3.40 -4.71 -11.46
CA GLY A 205 3.79 -4.49 -10.07
C GLY A 205 4.72 -5.61 -9.59
N GLY A 206 4.84 -5.86 -8.29
CA GLY A 206 5.82 -6.83 -7.77
C GLY A 206 5.56 -7.31 -6.34
N VAL A 207 6.59 -7.93 -5.75
CA VAL A 207 6.55 -8.51 -4.40
C VAL A 207 6.64 -7.42 -3.32
N VAL A 208 5.61 -7.28 -2.49
CA VAL A 208 5.50 -6.31 -1.40
C VAL A 208 6.10 -6.91 -0.13
N SER A 209 7.28 -6.41 0.27
CA SER A 209 7.99 -6.90 1.45
C SER A 209 7.62 -6.18 2.76
N ALA A 210 6.90 -5.06 2.70
CA ALA A 210 6.27 -4.41 3.85
C ALA A 210 4.99 -3.70 3.43
N THR A 211 4.01 -3.65 4.34
CA THR A 211 2.67 -3.07 4.10
C THR A 211 2.75 -1.67 3.48
N ILE A 212 2.04 -1.48 2.38
CA ILE A 212 1.90 -0.18 1.72
C ILE A 212 0.87 0.63 2.48
N VAL A 213 1.29 1.74 3.08
CA VAL A 213 0.40 2.65 3.82
C VAL A 213 -0.09 3.76 2.90
N VAL A 214 -1.40 3.81 2.66
CA VAL A 214 -2.07 4.94 2.01
C VAL A 214 -2.60 5.85 3.12
N ARG A 215 -2.00 7.03 3.20
CA ARG A 215 -2.23 7.95 4.31
C ARG A 215 -3.61 8.59 4.29
N SER A 216 -3.95 9.17 5.43
CA SER A 216 -5.19 9.90 5.60
C SER A 216 -5.40 10.95 4.50
N GLY A 217 -6.54 10.87 3.81
CA GLY A 217 -6.90 11.73 2.69
C GLY A 217 -6.12 11.52 1.38
N GLU A 218 -5.14 10.62 1.33
CA GLU A 218 -4.35 10.36 0.12
C GLU A 218 -5.03 9.36 -0.81
N THR A 219 -4.66 9.41 -2.10
CA THR A 219 -5.09 8.42 -3.10
C THR A 219 -3.88 7.66 -3.61
N PHE A 220 -3.95 6.33 -3.59
CA PHE A 220 -3.04 5.45 -4.30
C PHE A 220 -3.75 4.89 -5.53
N ASP A 221 -3.22 5.20 -6.71
CA ASP A 221 -3.66 4.62 -7.98
C ASP A 221 -2.62 3.61 -8.45
N GLY A 222 -2.96 2.33 -8.42
CA GLY A 222 -2.10 1.25 -8.87
C GLY A 222 -1.96 1.17 -10.39
N GLY A 223 -2.80 1.86 -11.16
CA GLY A 223 -2.75 1.83 -12.63
C GLY A 223 -2.94 0.44 -13.24
N GLY A 224 -3.64 -0.46 -12.54
CA GLY A 224 -3.86 -1.86 -12.94
C GLY A 224 -2.69 -2.79 -12.60
N LYS A 225 -1.74 -2.35 -11.76
CA LYS A 225 -0.57 -3.15 -11.38
C LYS A 225 -0.91 -4.26 -10.41
N ARG A 226 -0.13 -5.34 -10.51
CA ARG A 226 -0.23 -6.53 -9.63
C ARG A 226 0.73 -6.45 -8.44
N PHE A 227 0.21 -6.60 -7.23
CA PHE A 227 0.95 -6.59 -5.98
C PHE A 227 0.82 -7.98 -5.33
N ILE A 228 1.95 -8.58 -4.98
CA ILE A 228 2.02 -9.93 -4.39
C ILE A 228 2.67 -9.80 -3.02
N ALA A 229 2.11 -10.38 -1.97
CA ALA A 229 2.73 -10.31 -0.65
C ALA A 229 4.04 -11.13 -0.62
N ASP A 230 5.07 -10.62 0.05
CA ASP A 230 6.21 -11.46 0.41
C ASP A 230 5.77 -12.47 1.48
N ARG A 231 5.95 -13.76 1.18
CA ARG A 231 5.54 -14.87 2.04
C ARG A 231 6.14 -14.80 3.45
N ASN A 232 7.38 -14.31 3.56
CA ASN A 232 8.16 -14.36 4.79
C ASN A 232 7.94 -13.13 5.67
N THR A 233 7.61 -11.98 5.09
CA THR A 233 7.49 -10.72 5.85
C THR A 233 6.06 -10.28 6.09
N LEU A 234 5.13 -10.61 5.18
CA LEU A 234 3.72 -10.25 5.27
C LEU A 234 2.84 -11.46 5.58
N GLY A 235 2.99 -12.54 4.82
CA GLY A 235 2.15 -13.72 5.00
C GLY A 235 2.00 -14.53 3.73
N ASP A 236 1.55 -15.76 3.90
CA ASP A 236 1.45 -16.74 2.83
C ASP A 236 0.05 -16.95 2.26
N GLY A 237 -0.94 -16.20 2.75
CA GLY A 237 -2.33 -16.30 2.35
C GLY A 237 -3.08 -17.49 2.95
N SER A 238 -2.47 -18.27 3.85
CA SER A 238 -3.19 -19.34 4.56
C SER A 238 -4.17 -18.77 5.59
N GLN A 239 -4.97 -19.62 6.23
CA GLN A 239 -5.83 -19.23 7.38
C GLN A 239 -5.04 -19.02 8.69
N LYS A 240 -3.71 -18.84 8.62
CA LYS A 240 -2.91 -18.50 9.79
C LYS A 240 -3.19 -17.07 10.22
N GLU A 241 -3.66 -16.92 11.45
CA GLU A 241 -3.86 -15.64 12.12
C GLU A 241 -2.58 -14.79 12.20
N GLY A 242 -2.74 -13.46 12.13
CA GLY A 242 -1.67 -12.49 12.38
C GLY A 242 -0.75 -12.21 11.19
N GLN A 243 -1.18 -12.55 9.98
CA GLN A 243 -0.56 -12.04 8.76
C GLN A 243 -0.74 -10.52 8.66
N LYS A 244 0.13 -9.87 7.89
CA LYS A 244 0.07 -8.41 7.67
C LYS A 244 -0.68 -8.13 6.37
N PRO A 245 -1.38 -6.99 6.29
CA PRO A 245 -2.02 -6.58 5.05
C PRO A 245 -0.98 -6.16 4.01
N VAL A 246 -1.32 -6.33 2.74
CA VAL A 246 -0.59 -5.74 1.61
C VAL A 246 -0.78 -4.22 1.63
N PHE A 247 -2.02 -3.75 1.84
CA PHE A 247 -2.34 -2.33 1.94
C PHE A 247 -2.99 -1.98 3.29
N LYS A 248 -2.53 -0.89 3.90
CA LYS A 248 -3.19 -0.22 5.03
C LYS A 248 -3.72 1.13 4.56
N LEU A 249 -5.03 1.31 4.63
CA LEU A 249 -5.73 2.54 4.22
C LEU A 249 -6.18 3.31 5.46
N GLU A 250 -5.58 4.47 5.70
CA GLU A 250 -5.94 5.37 6.79
C GLU A 250 -7.20 6.19 6.50
N ASP A 251 -7.69 6.94 7.48
CA ASP A 251 -8.96 7.66 7.40
C ASP A 251 -8.99 8.69 6.25
N GLY A 252 -9.99 8.61 5.39
CA GLY A 252 -10.12 9.39 4.16
C GLY A 252 -9.29 8.88 2.97
N ALA A 253 -8.54 7.79 3.11
CA ALA A 253 -7.72 7.25 2.03
C ALA A 253 -8.55 6.67 0.87
N LYS A 254 -7.95 6.68 -0.32
CA LYS A 254 -8.50 6.06 -1.52
C LYS A 254 -7.50 5.10 -2.16
N LEU A 255 -7.98 3.92 -2.56
CA LEU A 255 -7.20 2.95 -3.32
C LEU A 255 -7.91 2.66 -4.63
N LYS A 256 -7.21 2.70 -5.77
CA LYS A 256 -7.83 2.34 -7.05
C LYS A 256 -6.91 1.62 -8.01
N ASN A 257 -7.51 0.80 -8.88
CA ASN A 257 -6.84 0.09 -9.98
C ASN A 257 -5.68 -0.78 -9.47
N VAL A 258 -5.96 -1.68 -8.53
CA VAL A 258 -4.96 -2.57 -7.93
C VAL A 258 -5.38 -4.02 -8.12
N VAL A 259 -4.43 -4.87 -8.49
CA VAL A 259 -4.58 -6.32 -8.51
C VAL A 259 -3.74 -6.90 -7.36
N LEU A 260 -4.34 -7.70 -6.48
CA LEU A 260 -3.66 -8.50 -5.47
C LEU A 260 -3.53 -9.93 -5.99
N GLY A 261 -2.29 -10.37 -6.20
CA GLY A 261 -1.96 -11.74 -6.61
C GLY A 261 -1.59 -12.63 -5.42
N ALA A 262 -1.52 -13.94 -5.65
CA ALA A 262 -1.16 -14.92 -4.63
C ALA A 262 0.35 -14.91 -4.31
N PRO A 263 0.76 -14.97 -3.03
CA PRO A 263 -0.10 -14.88 -1.85
C PRO A 263 -0.57 -13.44 -1.60
N ALA A 264 -1.83 -13.28 -1.17
CA ALA A 264 -2.40 -11.98 -0.82
C ALA A 264 -2.33 -11.65 0.69
N ALA A 265 -1.66 -12.50 1.50
CA ALA A 265 -1.53 -12.34 2.95
C ALA A 265 -2.86 -12.02 3.66
N ASP A 266 -2.93 -10.97 4.48
CA ASP A 266 -4.17 -10.45 5.10
C ASP A 266 -4.73 -9.25 4.29
N GLY A 267 -4.63 -9.33 2.97
CA GLY A 267 -5.30 -8.46 2.01
C GLY A 267 -5.14 -6.96 2.26
N ILE A 268 -6.27 -6.28 2.46
CA ILE A 268 -6.34 -4.82 2.67
C ILE A 268 -6.97 -4.50 4.02
N HIS A 269 -6.35 -3.65 4.82
CA HIS A 269 -6.94 -3.13 6.06
C HIS A 269 -7.41 -1.70 5.89
N THR A 270 -8.62 -1.40 6.33
CA THR A 270 -9.18 -0.04 6.33
C THR A 270 -9.34 0.50 7.75
N TYR A 271 -9.07 1.80 7.91
CA TYR A 271 -9.12 2.51 9.18
C TYR A 271 -9.91 3.81 8.97
N GLY A 272 -11.18 3.85 9.38
CA GLY A 272 -12.04 5.02 9.17
C GLY A 272 -12.77 5.02 7.83
N ASP A 273 -13.01 6.22 7.28
CA ASP A 273 -13.69 6.42 6.01
C ASP A 273 -12.76 6.10 4.84
N VAL A 274 -13.07 5.11 4.01
CA VAL A 274 -12.16 4.69 2.91
C VAL A 274 -12.94 4.42 1.63
N THR A 275 -12.35 4.78 0.49
CA THR A 275 -12.89 4.45 -0.85
C THR A 275 -11.95 3.50 -1.60
N LEU A 276 -12.49 2.40 -2.10
CA LEU A 276 -11.81 1.44 -2.95
C LEU A 276 -12.51 1.38 -4.31
N GLU A 277 -11.75 1.50 -5.40
CA GLU A 277 -12.30 1.47 -6.75
C GLU A 277 -11.52 0.48 -7.64
N ASN A 278 -12.23 -0.45 -8.28
CA ASN A 278 -11.61 -1.40 -9.21
C ASN A 278 -10.41 -2.16 -8.59
N ILE A 279 -10.70 -2.93 -7.54
CA ILE A 279 -9.71 -3.77 -6.86
C ILE A 279 -9.98 -5.24 -7.17
N VAL A 280 -8.95 -5.97 -7.60
CA VAL A 280 -9.04 -7.38 -7.97
C VAL A 280 -8.21 -8.22 -7.01
N TRP A 281 -8.81 -9.20 -6.34
CA TRP A 281 -8.10 -10.26 -5.62
C TRP A 281 -8.19 -11.54 -6.44
N GLU A 282 -7.04 -11.97 -6.95
CA GLU A 282 -6.97 -13.16 -7.81
C GLU A 282 -7.03 -14.47 -7.02
N ASP A 283 -6.60 -14.42 -5.77
CA ASP A 283 -6.61 -15.52 -4.80
C ASP A 283 -6.69 -14.84 -3.43
N ILE A 284 -7.77 -15.09 -2.69
CA ILE A 284 -7.97 -14.46 -1.39
C ILE A 284 -7.04 -15.15 -0.39
N GLY A 285 -6.29 -14.35 0.37
CA GLY A 285 -5.43 -14.86 1.43
C GLY A 285 -6.22 -15.29 2.68
N GLU A 286 -5.83 -14.78 3.84
CA GLU A 286 -6.62 -14.99 5.07
C GLU A 286 -8.00 -14.37 4.90
N ASP A 287 -8.01 -13.07 4.56
CA ASP A 287 -9.16 -12.25 4.19
C ASP A 287 -8.82 -11.41 2.94
N ALA A 288 -9.82 -10.99 2.16
CA ALA A 288 -9.58 -10.04 1.06
C ALA A 288 -9.45 -8.60 1.59
N MET A 289 -10.37 -8.20 2.47
CA MET A 289 -10.33 -6.89 3.13
C MET A 289 -10.93 -6.95 4.53
N THR A 290 -10.29 -6.26 5.47
CA THR A 290 -10.69 -6.17 6.87
C THR A 290 -10.90 -4.71 7.30
N ILE A 291 -12.11 -4.39 7.77
CA ILE A 291 -12.41 -3.08 8.39
C ILE A 291 -11.95 -3.10 9.84
N LYS A 292 -10.87 -2.38 10.16
CA LYS A 292 -10.20 -2.40 11.47
C LYS A 292 -10.72 -1.34 12.44
N GLU A 293 -11.13 -0.18 11.93
CA GLU A 293 -11.67 0.93 12.74
C GLU A 293 -13.01 1.42 12.20
N SER A 294 -13.78 2.08 13.07
CA SER A 294 -15.13 2.53 12.74
C SER A 294 -15.12 3.59 11.65
N GLY A 295 -16.03 3.47 10.68
CA GLY A 295 -16.12 4.41 9.56
C GLY A 295 -17.02 3.93 8.42
N THR A 296 -17.02 4.65 7.31
CA THR A 296 -17.70 4.28 6.07
C THR A 296 -16.71 3.77 5.04
N VAL A 297 -16.82 2.49 4.69
CA VAL A 297 -16.02 1.88 3.64
C VAL A 297 -16.87 1.71 2.39
N VAL A 298 -16.41 2.27 1.27
CA VAL A 298 -17.06 2.17 -0.04
C VAL A 298 -16.15 1.39 -0.98
N LEU A 299 -16.62 0.25 -1.47
CA LEU A 299 -15.95 -0.55 -2.50
C LEU A 299 -16.81 -0.54 -3.76
N ASN A 300 -16.26 -0.03 -4.86
CA ASN A 300 -16.96 0.04 -6.13
C ASN A 300 -16.15 -0.59 -7.26
N GLY A 301 -16.70 -1.62 -7.90
CA GLY A 301 -16.01 -2.32 -8.98
C GLY A 301 -14.96 -3.30 -8.47
N GLY A 302 -14.53 -4.19 -9.35
CA GLY A 302 -13.50 -5.18 -9.06
C GLY A 302 -14.05 -6.57 -8.78
N SER A 303 -13.18 -7.46 -8.29
CA SER A 303 -13.57 -8.84 -8.02
C SER A 303 -12.69 -9.49 -6.95
N ALA A 304 -13.20 -10.54 -6.31
CA ALA A 304 -12.41 -11.41 -5.44
C ALA A 304 -12.82 -12.86 -5.65
N LYS A 305 -11.85 -13.77 -5.70
CA LYS A 305 -12.12 -15.19 -5.84
C LYS A 305 -11.19 -16.05 -5.01
N ASP A 306 -11.64 -17.29 -4.78
CA ASP A 306 -10.85 -18.36 -4.20
C ASP A 306 -10.36 -18.02 -2.78
N GLY A 307 -11.31 -17.96 -1.83
CA GLY A 307 -11.02 -17.77 -0.39
C GLY A 307 -11.40 -18.99 0.44
N GLU A 308 -10.63 -19.28 1.49
CA GLU A 308 -10.95 -20.42 2.35
C GLU A 308 -12.17 -20.15 3.26
N ASP A 309 -12.23 -18.95 3.87
CA ASP A 309 -13.31 -18.53 4.78
C ASP A 309 -14.02 -17.24 4.32
N LYS A 310 -13.47 -16.05 4.57
CA LYS A 310 -14.20 -14.79 4.41
C LYS A 310 -13.59 -13.88 3.36
N VAL A 311 -14.43 -13.31 2.49
CA VAL A 311 -13.99 -12.26 1.56
C VAL A 311 -13.78 -10.96 2.33
N PHE A 312 -14.82 -10.50 3.05
CA PHE A 312 -14.76 -9.25 3.80
C PHE A 312 -15.03 -9.47 5.30
N GLN A 313 -14.09 -9.02 6.13
CA GLN A 313 -14.19 -9.04 7.58
C GLN A 313 -14.47 -7.64 8.15
N ILE A 314 -15.38 -7.54 9.12
CA ILE A 314 -15.74 -6.26 9.76
C ILE A 314 -15.49 -6.35 11.26
N ASN A 315 -14.42 -5.72 11.74
CA ASN A 315 -13.99 -5.75 13.15
C ASN A 315 -14.42 -4.53 13.97
N ALA A 316 -15.00 -3.52 13.35
CA ALA A 316 -15.46 -2.29 14.00
C ALA A 316 -16.83 -1.85 13.48
N ALA A 317 -17.50 -0.97 14.23
CA ALA A 317 -18.80 -0.44 13.83
C ALA A 317 -18.67 0.37 12.53
N SER A 318 -19.34 -0.04 11.46
CA SER A 318 -19.13 0.56 10.15
C SER A 318 -20.39 0.62 9.30
N THR A 319 -20.36 1.50 8.31
CA THR A 319 -21.19 1.35 7.11
C THR A 319 -20.30 0.77 6.02
N PHE A 320 -20.62 -0.42 5.53
CA PHE A 320 -19.90 -1.02 4.41
C PHE A 320 -20.80 -1.05 3.17
N LYS A 321 -20.36 -0.38 2.10
CA LYS A 321 -21.06 -0.33 0.82
C LYS A 321 -20.21 -1.02 -0.23
N VAL A 322 -20.72 -2.07 -0.84
CA VAL A 322 -20.08 -2.77 -1.96
C VAL A 322 -21.00 -2.72 -3.18
N SER A 323 -20.47 -2.27 -4.31
CA SER A 323 -21.22 -2.18 -5.55
C SER A 323 -20.43 -2.60 -6.78
N ASN A 324 -21.12 -3.07 -7.82
CA ASN A 324 -20.51 -3.45 -9.10
C ASN A 324 -19.39 -4.50 -8.95
N PHE A 325 -19.52 -5.39 -7.97
CA PHE A 325 -18.46 -6.28 -7.54
C PHE A 325 -18.79 -7.74 -7.86
N LYS A 326 -17.77 -8.52 -8.26
CA LYS A 326 -17.91 -9.97 -8.47
C LYS A 326 -17.16 -10.76 -7.40
N ALA A 327 -17.86 -11.65 -6.70
CA ALA A 327 -17.26 -12.55 -5.72
C ALA A 327 -17.56 -14.01 -6.09
N GLN A 328 -16.55 -14.87 -6.00
CA GLN A 328 -16.71 -16.29 -6.31
C GLN A 328 -15.88 -17.18 -5.40
N ASN A 329 -16.45 -18.31 -4.96
CA ASN A 329 -15.73 -19.39 -4.28
C ASN A 329 -15.08 -18.95 -2.97
N ALA A 330 -15.88 -18.74 -1.93
CA ALA A 330 -15.42 -18.47 -0.57
C ALA A 330 -16.35 -19.13 0.47
N GLY A 331 -16.02 -19.04 1.75
CA GLY A 331 -16.95 -19.45 2.81
C GLY A 331 -18.12 -18.47 2.96
N LYS A 332 -17.80 -17.18 3.16
CA LYS A 332 -18.77 -16.10 3.34
C LYS A 332 -18.34 -14.88 2.54
N PHE A 333 -19.30 -14.14 1.98
CA PHE A 333 -18.97 -12.86 1.33
C PHE A 333 -18.64 -11.77 2.37
N ILE A 334 -19.46 -11.60 3.42
CA ILE A 334 -19.22 -10.61 4.47
C ILE A 334 -19.43 -11.25 5.86
N ARG A 335 -18.47 -11.06 6.75
CA ARG A 335 -18.56 -11.47 8.16
C ARG A 335 -18.32 -10.26 9.08
N GLN A 336 -19.32 -9.93 9.88
CA GLN A 336 -19.06 -9.13 11.08
C GLN A 336 -18.31 -10.00 12.10
N ASN A 337 -17.34 -9.43 12.83
CA ASN A 337 -16.57 -10.16 13.83
C ASN A 337 -17.46 -10.94 14.81
N GLY A 338 -17.10 -12.20 15.04
CA GLY A 338 -17.95 -13.15 15.75
C GLY A 338 -18.18 -12.79 17.21
N GLY A 339 -19.42 -12.99 17.68
CA GLY A 339 -19.83 -12.69 19.06
C GLY A 339 -19.92 -11.19 19.40
N THR A 340 -19.67 -10.30 18.44
CA THR A 340 -19.71 -8.85 18.68
C THR A 340 -21.13 -8.31 18.52
N GLY A 341 -21.49 -7.35 19.38
CA GLY A 341 -22.81 -6.71 19.40
C GLY A 341 -22.87 -5.31 18.77
N PHE A 342 -21.75 -4.81 18.22
CA PHE A 342 -21.74 -3.50 17.58
C PHE A 342 -22.58 -3.50 16.31
N LYS A 343 -23.04 -2.32 15.90
CA LYS A 343 -23.87 -2.14 14.71
C LYS A 343 -23.01 -2.04 13.47
N VAL A 344 -23.40 -2.77 12.43
CA VAL A 344 -22.88 -2.65 11.07
C VAL A 344 -24.05 -2.44 10.12
N ASP A 345 -23.92 -1.47 9.20
CA ASP A 345 -24.86 -1.27 8.11
C ASP A 345 -24.22 -1.73 6.80
N VAL A 346 -24.70 -2.83 6.24
CA VAL A 346 -24.19 -3.41 4.98
C VAL A 346 -25.09 -3.01 3.82
N VAL A 347 -24.51 -2.50 2.74
CA VAL A 347 -25.19 -2.23 1.47
C VAL A 347 -24.48 -2.98 0.35
N ILE A 348 -25.19 -3.85 -0.33
CA ILE A 348 -24.74 -4.65 -1.47
C ILE A 348 -25.60 -4.24 -2.66
N ASP A 349 -24.99 -3.75 -3.73
CA ASP A 349 -25.74 -3.31 -4.92
C ASP A 349 -25.06 -3.75 -6.22
N GLN A 350 -25.82 -4.20 -7.21
CA GLN A 350 -25.26 -4.53 -8.54
C GLN A 350 -24.07 -5.51 -8.48
N CYS A 351 -24.13 -6.51 -7.59
CA CYS A 351 -23.06 -7.49 -7.43
C CYS A 351 -23.39 -8.81 -8.13
N ASP A 352 -22.37 -9.64 -8.34
CA ASP A 352 -22.48 -11.03 -8.76
C ASP A 352 -21.74 -11.92 -7.74
N ILE A 353 -22.50 -12.66 -6.93
CA ILE A 353 -21.97 -13.38 -5.76
C ILE A 353 -22.28 -14.86 -5.90
N SER A 354 -21.27 -15.70 -6.12
CA SER A 354 -21.48 -17.13 -6.35
C SER A 354 -20.60 -18.02 -5.47
N LYS A 355 -21.08 -19.23 -5.19
CA LYS A 355 -20.31 -20.30 -4.52
C LYS A 355 -19.79 -19.86 -3.15
N MET A 356 -20.70 -19.39 -2.31
CA MET A 356 -20.43 -19.12 -0.90
C MET A 356 -20.82 -20.36 -0.09
N LYS A 357 -19.86 -21.01 0.57
CA LYS A 357 -20.12 -22.26 1.32
C LYS A 357 -21.14 -22.07 2.44
N GLU A 358 -21.29 -20.85 2.94
CA GLU A 358 -22.17 -20.55 4.09
C GLU A 358 -23.18 -19.44 3.79
N SER A 359 -22.75 -18.20 3.54
CA SER A 359 -23.68 -17.06 3.44
C SER A 359 -23.14 -15.86 2.67
N ILE A 360 -24.04 -14.93 2.31
CA ILE A 360 -23.65 -13.62 1.77
C ILE A 360 -23.26 -12.68 2.92
N PHE A 361 -24.06 -12.60 3.98
CA PHE A 361 -23.70 -11.80 5.15
C PHE A 361 -24.03 -12.53 6.45
N ARG A 362 -23.05 -12.61 7.36
CA ARG A 362 -23.21 -13.16 8.70
C ARG A 362 -22.91 -12.15 9.80
N THR A 363 -23.79 -12.08 10.78
CA THR A 363 -23.62 -11.29 12.01
C THR A 363 -24.18 -12.00 13.24
N ASP A 364 -23.65 -11.68 14.41
CA ASP A 364 -24.23 -12.07 15.72
C ASP A 364 -24.88 -10.85 16.43
N SER A 365 -24.86 -9.67 15.80
CA SER A 365 -25.41 -8.45 16.35
C SER A 365 -26.91 -8.34 16.04
N SER A 366 -27.71 -8.07 17.07
CA SER A 366 -29.14 -7.84 16.92
C SER A 366 -29.50 -6.52 16.22
N SER A 367 -28.52 -5.63 16.00
CA SER A 367 -28.73 -4.27 15.49
C SER A 367 -28.17 -4.03 14.09
N SER A 368 -27.36 -4.96 13.57
CA SER A 368 -26.79 -4.85 12.23
C SER A 368 -27.85 -5.04 11.15
N THR A 369 -27.65 -4.37 10.02
CA THR A 369 -28.60 -4.31 8.91
C THR A 369 -27.93 -4.73 7.61
N VAL A 370 -28.74 -5.24 6.67
CA VAL A 370 -28.31 -5.52 5.30
C VAL A 370 -29.34 -5.04 4.30
N LYS A 371 -28.85 -4.29 3.31
CA LYS A 371 -29.60 -3.93 2.11
C LYS A 371 -28.93 -4.57 0.91
N MET A 372 -29.61 -5.49 0.21
CA MET A 372 -29.10 -6.13 -1.01
C MET A 372 -30.01 -5.82 -2.20
N THR A 373 -29.49 -5.15 -3.21
CA THR A 373 -30.27 -4.74 -4.39
C THR A 373 -29.58 -5.06 -5.70
N ASN A 374 -30.37 -5.29 -6.76
CA ASN A 374 -29.89 -5.49 -8.13
C ASN A 374 -28.77 -6.54 -8.26
N THR A 375 -28.72 -7.52 -7.34
CA THR A 375 -27.60 -8.43 -7.17
C THR A 375 -27.97 -9.81 -7.66
N ARG A 376 -27.10 -10.41 -8.47
CA ARG A 376 -27.23 -11.80 -8.87
C ARG A 376 -26.47 -12.70 -7.91
N TYR A 377 -27.01 -13.87 -7.59
CA TYR A 377 -26.34 -14.81 -6.72
C TYR A 377 -26.62 -16.27 -7.09
N SER A 378 -25.71 -17.17 -6.73
CA SER A 378 -25.86 -18.61 -6.97
C SER A 378 -25.02 -19.43 -6.00
N ASP A 379 -25.41 -20.69 -5.77
CA ASP A 379 -24.66 -21.63 -4.92
C ASP A 379 -24.29 -21.04 -3.54
N ILE A 380 -25.28 -20.49 -2.83
CA ILE A 380 -25.12 -20.00 -1.46
C ILE A 380 -25.57 -21.10 -0.50
N GLY A 381 -24.70 -21.48 0.45
CA GLY A 381 -24.87 -22.64 1.33
C GLY A 381 -26.07 -22.55 2.27
N ASP A 382 -25.82 -22.14 3.52
CA ASP A 382 -26.81 -22.22 4.60
C ASP A 382 -27.96 -21.24 4.38
N GLU A 383 -27.67 -19.94 4.28
CA GLU A 383 -28.66 -18.87 4.08
C GLU A 383 -28.02 -17.63 3.44
N LEU A 384 -28.81 -16.79 2.76
CA LEU A 384 -28.30 -15.50 2.24
C LEU A 384 -27.78 -14.60 3.38
N PHE A 385 -28.56 -14.49 4.48
CA PHE A 385 -28.26 -13.59 5.59
C PHE A 385 -28.37 -14.32 6.92
N LEU A 386 -27.23 -14.70 7.50
CA LEU A 386 -27.18 -15.52 8.72
C LEU A 386 -27.07 -14.63 9.96
N GLY A 387 -28.03 -14.78 10.88
CA GLY A 387 -28.07 -14.04 12.16
C GLY A 387 -28.58 -12.60 12.06
N VAL A 388 -28.98 -12.15 10.87
CA VAL A 388 -29.63 -10.84 10.69
C VAL A 388 -31.11 -10.96 11.04
N ARG A 389 -31.64 -10.03 11.85
CA ARG A 389 -33.08 -9.99 12.13
C ARG A 389 -33.85 -9.68 10.85
N SER A 390 -35.00 -10.32 10.64
CA SER A 390 -35.86 -10.10 9.47
C SER A 390 -36.24 -8.62 9.27
N SER A 391 -36.48 -7.88 10.36
CA SER A 391 -36.75 -6.43 10.33
C SER A 391 -35.58 -5.56 9.85
N ASN A 392 -34.38 -6.11 9.81
CA ASN A 392 -33.14 -5.43 9.45
C ASN A 392 -32.64 -5.83 8.05
N ILE A 393 -33.42 -6.64 7.32
CA ILE A 393 -33.13 -7.08 5.96
C ILE A 393 -33.97 -6.27 4.99
N THR A 394 -33.33 -5.67 3.98
CA THR A 394 -34.00 -5.01 2.87
C THR A 394 -33.47 -5.59 1.56
N THR A 395 -34.36 -6.11 0.72
CA THR A 395 -33.97 -6.69 -0.58
C THR A 395 -34.88 -6.24 -1.72
N SER A 396 -34.32 -5.99 -2.90
CA SER A 396 -35.11 -5.72 -4.11
C SER A 396 -34.34 -6.02 -5.39
N ASN A 397 -35.00 -6.56 -6.42
CA ASN A 397 -34.43 -6.82 -7.75
C ASN A 397 -33.20 -7.74 -7.74
N ASN A 398 -33.14 -8.69 -6.80
CA ASN A 398 -32.08 -9.69 -6.81
C ASN A 398 -32.49 -10.90 -7.66
N THR A 399 -31.52 -11.61 -8.23
CA THR A 399 -31.77 -12.75 -9.11
C THR A 399 -30.89 -13.92 -8.72
N GLU A 400 -31.50 -15.00 -8.23
CA GLU A 400 -30.82 -16.29 -8.11
C GLU A 400 -30.63 -16.88 -9.52
N TYR A 401 -29.48 -17.51 -9.80
CA TYR A 401 -29.19 -18.09 -11.12
C TYR A 401 -28.53 -19.47 -11.08
#